data_AF-A0A930R5B5-F1
#
_entry.id   AF-A0A930R5B5-F1
#
_cell.length_a   1.000
_cell.length_b   1.000
_cell.length_c   1.000
_cell.angle_alpha   90.00
_cell.angle_beta   90.00
_cell.angle_gamma   90.00
#
_symmetry.space_group_name_H-M   'P 1'
#
loop_
_entity.id
_entity.type
_entity.pdbx_description
1 polymer ?
#
loop_
_entity_poly.entity_id
_entity_poly.type
_entity_poly.pdbx_seq_one_letter_code
_entity_poly.pdbx_strand_id
1 'polypeptide(L)'
;MTVFSYTACTAEGRKIHGIIEAESAPAAARMLMERGETAVRIEERRTLRLPQETRQWLSRRGGVTDEERIAFFQELSALLAVGLPMHRALERLRDGVGESSPSGRLLHDLHHAALQGMPLSRAMETKQQIFSPVLVGMVRAGEESGSLDVVLGAAASFLTEEHRMREALWSALLYPLFLLVAVVLSIALMTVFILPIFAALLADLHA
;
A
#
# COMPACT_ATOMS: atom_id res chain seq x y z
N MET A 1 -8.08 -27.62 1.35
CA MET A 1 -6.64 -27.94 1.49
C MET A 1 -5.94 -26.72 2.06
N THR A 2 -5.32 -26.88 3.22
CA THR A 2 -4.59 -25.81 3.94
C THR A 2 -3.09 -26.11 3.89
N VAL A 3 -2.31 -25.05 3.92
CA VAL A 3 -0.85 -25.14 3.80
C VAL A 3 -0.26 -25.01 5.20
N PHE A 4 0.45 -26.04 5.66
CA PHE A 4 1.09 -26.07 6.97
C PHE A 4 2.60 -25.88 6.81
N SER A 5 3.18 -25.01 7.63
CA SER A 5 4.62 -24.92 7.81
C SER A 5 5.02 -25.91 8.90
N TYR A 6 5.96 -26.79 8.63
CA TYR A 6 6.41 -27.78 9.61
C TYR A 6 7.92 -27.69 9.87
N THR A 7 8.28 -27.97 11.10
CA THR A 7 9.64 -28.34 11.50
C THR A 7 9.59 -29.79 11.95
N ALA A 8 10.29 -30.67 11.26
CA ALA A 8 10.39 -32.08 11.63
C ALA A 8 11.85 -32.48 11.90
N CYS A 9 12.03 -33.58 12.62
CA CYS A 9 13.32 -34.17 12.90
C CYS A 9 13.36 -35.56 12.27
N THR A 10 14.40 -35.87 11.50
CA THR A 10 14.63 -37.22 10.99
C THR A 10 15.13 -38.14 12.11
N ALA A 11 15.07 -39.46 11.91
CA ALA A 11 15.60 -40.44 12.86
C ALA A 11 17.10 -40.25 13.19
N GLU A 12 17.85 -39.56 12.32
CA GLU A 12 19.25 -39.20 12.50
C GLU A 12 19.46 -37.90 13.32
N GLY A 13 18.39 -37.28 13.83
CA GLY A 13 18.47 -36.05 14.61
C GLY A 13 18.64 -34.77 13.79
N ARG A 14 18.50 -34.84 12.45
CA ARG A 14 18.56 -33.64 11.59
C ARG A 14 17.21 -32.94 11.54
N LYS A 15 17.20 -31.66 11.87
CA LYS A 15 16.03 -30.79 11.74
C LYS A 15 15.85 -30.37 10.29
N ILE A 16 14.63 -30.54 9.79
CA ILE A 16 14.19 -30.16 8.45
C ILE A 16 12.98 -29.23 8.56
N HIS A 17 12.98 -28.22 7.70
CA HIS A 17 11.91 -27.24 7.62
C HIS A 17 11.28 -27.34 6.24
N GLY A 18 9.95 -27.44 6.19
CA GLY A 18 9.23 -27.65 4.95
C GLY A 18 7.80 -27.14 5.01
N ILE A 19 7.16 -27.20 3.86
CA ILE A 19 5.75 -26.86 3.72
C ILE A 19 5.03 -28.13 3.25
N ILE A 20 3.92 -28.46 3.92
CA ILE A 20 3.10 -29.61 3.57
C ILE A 20 1.64 -29.18 3.42
N GLU A 21 1.02 -29.63 2.35
CA GLU A 21 -0.41 -29.45 2.14
C GLU A 21 -1.15 -30.60 2.81
N ALA A 22 -2.06 -30.28 3.72
CA ALA A 22 -2.89 -31.26 4.40
C ALA A 22 -4.29 -30.70 4.66
N GLU A 23 -5.21 -31.57 5.04
CA GLU A 23 -6.58 -31.16 5.40
C GLU A 23 -6.69 -30.66 6.84
N SER A 24 -5.73 -31.04 7.70
CA SER A 24 -5.68 -30.65 9.11
C SER A 24 -4.27 -30.84 9.69
N ALA A 25 -3.95 -30.17 10.81
CA ALA A 25 -2.66 -30.34 11.48
C ALA A 25 -2.36 -31.80 11.90
N PRO A 26 -3.34 -32.60 12.37
CA PRO A 26 -3.15 -34.04 12.60
C PRO A 26 -2.89 -34.84 11.32
N ALA A 27 -3.51 -34.46 10.19
CA ALA A 27 -3.23 -35.10 8.90
C ALA A 27 -1.82 -34.78 8.40
N ALA A 28 -1.37 -33.53 8.56
CA ALA A 28 0.01 -33.13 8.27
C ALA A 28 1.03 -33.92 9.10
N ALA A 29 0.75 -34.12 10.40
CA ALA A 29 1.61 -34.94 11.27
C ALA A 29 1.72 -36.39 10.78
N ARG A 30 0.59 -37.00 10.37
CA ARG A 30 0.59 -38.39 9.85
C ARG A 30 1.40 -38.53 8.57
N MET A 31 1.27 -37.58 7.64
CA MET A 31 2.03 -37.58 6.39
C MET A 31 3.54 -37.41 6.62
N LEU A 32 3.95 -36.71 7.67
CA LEU A 32 5.35 -36.60 8.07
C LEU A 32 5.85 -37.90 8.72
N MET A 33 5.02 -38.54 9.55
CA MET A 33 5.34 -39.84 10.15
C MET A 33 5.49 -40.95 9.11
N GLU A 34 4.67 -40.96 8.05
CA GLU A 34 4.81 -41.89 6.91
C GLU A 34 6.15 -41.72 6.17
N ARG A 35 6.74 -40.52 6.22
CA ARG A 35 8.06 -40.22 5.65
C ARG A 35 9.23 -40.54 6.60
N GLY A 36 8.95 -41.07 7.79
CA GLY A 36 9.97 -41.31 8.82
C GLY A 36 10.46 -40.03 9.50
N GLU A 37 9.68 -38.95 9.43
CA GLU A 37 10.00 -37.63 9.99
C GLU A 37 9.07 -37.33 11.18
N THR A 38 9.65 -37.01 12.34
CA THR A 38 8.85 -36.67 13.53
C THR A 38 8.62 -35.17 13.58
N ALA A 39 7.37 -34.73 13.48
CA ALA A 39 7.01 -33.33 13.54
C ALA A 39 7.24 -32.75 14.95
N VAL A 40 8.07 -31.71 15.05
CA VAL A 40 8.38 -30.99 16.30
C VAL A 40 7.45 -29.79 16.47
N ARG A 41 7.08 -29.13 15.36
CA ARG A 41 6.19 -27.97 15.36
C ARG A 41 5.47 -27.87 14.03
N ILE A 42 4.14 -27.84 14.06
CA ILE A 42 3.28 -27.67 12.89
C ILE A 42 2.49 -26.38 13.11
N GLU A 43 2.74 -25.37 12.29
CA GLU A 43 2.00 -24.12 12.31
C GLU A 43 1.11 -24.04 11.08
N GLU A 44 -0.19 -23.85 11.32
CA GLU A 44 -1.13 -23.53 10.26
C GLU A 44 -0.79 -22.13 9.74
N ARG A 45 -0.28 -22.06 8.51
CA ARG A 45 -0.18 -20.77 7.84
C ARG A 45 -1.58 -20.42 7.38
N ARG A 46 -2.37 -19.77 8.24
CA ARG A 46 -3.65 -19.15 7.86
C ARG A 46 -3.35 -18.12 6.79
N THR A 47 -3.36 -18.56 5.53
CA THR A 47 -3.59 -17.67 4.42
C THR A 47 -5.04 -17.22 4.57
N LEU A 48 -5.24 -16.13 5.32
CA LEU A 48 -6.48 -15.37 5.28
C LEU A 48 -6.71 -15.02 3.81
N ARG A 49 -7.46 -15.87 3.11
CA ARG A 49 -7.92 -15.63 1.75
C ARG A 49 -9.00 -14.56 1.85
N LEU A 50 -8.56 -13.32 2.06
CA LEU A 50 -9.41 -12.15 1.91
C LEU A 50 -9.93 -12.16 0.47
N PRO A 51 -11.25 -11.94 0.26
CA PRO A 51 -11.83 -11.81 -1.07
C PRO A 51 -11.01 -10.83 -1.92
N GLN A 52 -10.82 -11.16 -3.19
CA GLN A 52 -9.93 -10.43 -4.10
C GLN A 52 -10.27 -8.93 -4.17
N GLU A 53 -11.55 -8.57 -4.02
CA GLU A 53 -12.03 -7.18 -3.97
C GLU A 53 -11.62 -6.43 -2.69
N THR A 54 -11.76 -7.08 -1.52
CA THR A 54 -11.21 -6.54 -0.26
C THR A 54 -9.70 -6.38 -0.30
N ARG A 55 -8.98 -7.30 -0.98
CA ARG A 55 -7.53 -7.21 -1.15
C ARG A 55 -7.14 -6.02 -2.02
N GLN A 56 -7.94 -5.69 -3.04
CA GLN A 56 -7.76 -4.53 -3.91
C GLN A 56 -8.05 -3.21 -3.18
N TRP A 57 -9.07 -3.18 -2.32
CA TRP A 57 -9.38 -2.01 -1.47
C TRP A 57 -8.34 -1.79 -0.35
N LEU A 58 -7.87 -2.86 0.30
CA LEU A 58 -6.80 -2.75 1.30
C LEU A 58 -5.45 -2.35 0.67
N SER A 59 -5.13 -2.82 -0.55
CA SER A 59 -3.92 -2.39 -1.25
C SER A 59 -3.99 -0.94 -1.75
N ARG A 60 -5.20 -0.39 -2.00
CA ARG A 60 -5.38 1.05 -2.20
C ARG A 60 -5.12 1.87 -0.93
N ARG A 61 -5.31 1.29 0.26
CA ARG A 61 -4.99 1.93 1.55
C ARG A 61 -3.56 1.70 2.03
N GLY A 62 -2.81 0.81 1.36
CA GLY A 62 -1.41 0.52 1.61
C GLY A 62 -0.54 0.83 0.40
N GLY A 63 -0.86 1.89 -0.34
CA GLY A 63 0.01 2.44 -1.38
C GLY A 63 1.04 3.41 -0.80
N VAL A 64 1.97 3.87 -1.63
CA VAL A 64 2.91 4.96 -1.29
C VAL A 64 2.13 6.27 -1.20
N THR A 65 2.26 7.01 -0.10
CA THR A 65 1.55 8.28 0.10
C THR A 65 2.11 9.40 -0.78
N ASP A 66 1.35 10.49 -0.96
CA ASP A 66 1.84 11.66 -1.69
C ASP A 66 3.06 12.29 -1.00
N GLU A 67 3.08 12.34 0.33
CA GLU A 67 4.21 12.80 1.13
C GLU A 67 5.46 11.94 0.92
N GLU A 68 5.32 10.61 0.94
CA GLU A 68 6.43 9.68 0.68
C GLU A 68 6.97 9.82 -0.75
N ARG A 69 6.10 10.07 -1.73
CA ARG A 69 6.50 10.35 -3.11
C ARG A 69 7.29 11.66 -3.20
N ILE A 70 6.80 12.73 -2.55
CA ILE A 70 7.48 14.02 -2.50
C ILE A 70 8.87 13.87 -1.86
N ALA A 71 8.94 13.22 -0.69
CA ALA A 71 10.19 12.97 0.03
C ALA A 71 11.18 12.17 -0.83
N PHE A 72 10.71 11.11 -1.50
CA PHE A 72 11.54 10.32 -2.41
C PHE A 72 12.21 11.18 -3.49
N PHE A 73 11.47 12.06 -4.17
CA PHE A 73 12.04 12.92 -5.21
C PHE A 73 13.00 13.98 -4.63
N GLN A 74 12.67 14.58 -3.48
CA GLN A 74 13.52 15.58 -2.82
C GLN A 74 14.85 14.97 -2.34
N GLU A 75 14.79 13.84 -1.64
CA GLU A 75 15.97 13.18 -1.10
C GLU A 75 16.84 12.61 -2.23
N LEU A 76 16.23 12.01 -3.26
CA LEU A 76 16.98 11.53 -4.43
C LEU A 76 17.67 12.68 -5.16
N SER A 77 16.95 13.80 -5.38
CA SER A 77 17.53 15.02 -5.96
C SER A 77 18.73 15.51 -5.15
N ALA A 78 18.59 15.62 -3.82
CA ALA A 78 19.65 16.07 -2.93
C ALA A 78 20.88 15.15 -2.96
N LEU A 79 20.68 13.83 -2.94
CA LEU A 79 21.78 12.87 -2.99
C LEU A 79 22.53 12.93 -4.34
N LEU A 80 21.80 13.04 -5.46
CA LEU A 80 22.41 13.17 -6.77
C LEU A 80 23.12 14.52 -6.96
N ALA A 81 22.62 15.60 -6.36
CA ALA A 81 23.24 16.93 -6.41
C ALA A 81 24.63 16.95 -5.74
N VAL A 82 24.88 16.10 -4.75
CA VAL A 82 26.22 15.91 -4.13
C VAL A 82 27.10 14.94 -4.93
N GLY A 83 26.60 14.44 -6.07
CA GLY A 83 27.33 13.55 -6.97
C GLY A 83 27.32 12.08 -6.55
N LEU A 84 26.41 11.65 -5.66
CA LEU A 84 26.28 10.22 -5.38
C LEU A 84 25.79 9.50 -6.64
N PRO A 85 26.35 8.32 -6.96
CA PRO A 85 25.81 7.46 -8.01
C PRO A 85 24.36 7.05 -7.71
N MET A 86 23.52 6.97 -8.75
CA MET A 86 22.10 6.62 -8.65
C MET A 86 21.81 5.37 -7.79
N HIS A 87 22.55 4.28 -8.00
CA HIS A 87 22.34 3.05 -7.24
C HIS A 87 22.63 3.24 -5.74
N ARG A 88 23.68 4.01 -5.38
CA ARG A 88 23.99 4.33 -3.98
C ARG A 88 22.95 5.25 -3.34
N ALA A 89 22.44 6.21 -4.11
CA ALA A 89 21.37 7.08 -3.64
C ALA A 89 20.10 6.27 -3.34
N LEU A 90 19.68 5.39 -4.25
CA LEU A 90 18.52 4.50 -4.05
C LEU A 90 18.74 3.51 -2.91
N GLU A 91 19.94 2.96 -2.74
CA GLU A 91 20.31 2.11 -1.59
C GLU A 91 20.10 2.87 -0.27
N ARG A 92 20.58 4.11 -0.19
CA ARG A 92 20.46 4.95 1.01
C ARG A 92 19.00 5.25 1.36
N LEU A 93 18.19 5.59 0.35
CA LEU A 93 16.76 5.84 0.54
C LEU A 93 16.04 4.57 1.01
N ARG A 94 16.40 3.41 0.45
CA ARG A 94 15.80 2.13 0.81
C ARG A 94 16.10 1.79 2.27
N ASP A 95 17.33 1.99 2.71
CA ASP A 95 17.75 1.67 4.08
C ASP A 95 17.07 2.58 5.14
N GLY A 96 16.61 3.77 4.74
CA GLY A 96 15.82 4.67 5.58
C GLY A 96 14.35 4.25 5.75
N VAL A 97 13.87 3.26 5.00
CA VAL A 97 12.46 2.87 4.93
C VAL A 97 12.30 1.39 5.27
N GLY A 98 11.25 1.03 6.02
CA GLY A 98 11.00 -0.36 6.38
C GLY A 98 10.76 -1.26 5.15
N GLU A 99 11.46 -2.40 5.06
CA GLU A 99 11.42 -3.31 3.90
C GLU A 99 10.02 -3.87 3.61
N SER A 100 9.19 -4.05 4.64
CA SER A 100 7.81 -4.50 4.52
C SER A 100 6.82 -3.40 4.13
N SER A 101 7.26 -2.14 4.06
CA SER A 101 6.40 -1.02 3.62
C SER A 101 6.22 -1.02 2.09
N PRO A 102 5.14 -0.40 1.58
CA PRO A 102 4.93 -0.19 0.15
C PRO A 102 6.10 0.56 -0.51
N SER A 103 6.58 1.60 0.16
CA SER A 103 7.70 2.44 -0.23
C SER A 103 9.01 1.65 -0.26
N GLY A 104 9.27 0.82 0.76
CA GLY A 104 10.43 -0.06 0.81
C GLY A 104 10.49 -1.05 -0.35
N ARG A 105 9.35 -1.67 -0.71
CA ARG A 105 9.25 -2.54 -1.89
C ARG A 105 9.47 -1.78 -3.19
N LEU A 106 8.91 -0.58 -3.32
CA LEU A 106 9.12 0.27 -4.50
C LEU A 106 10.61 0.60 -4.67
N LEU A 107 11.26 1.05 -3.61
CA LEU A 107 12.68 1.41 -3.64
C LEU A 107 13.57 0.19 -3.89
N HIS A 108 13.21 -0.98 -3.36
CA HIS A 108 13.90 -2.24 -3.68
C HIS A 108 13.88 -2.53 -5.19
N ASP A 109 12.69 -2.44 -5.81
CA ASP A 109 12.52 -2.68 -7.25
C ASP A 109 13.31 -1.66 -8.10
N LEU A 110 13.24 -0.37 -7.73
CA LEU A 110 13.97 0.70 -8.43
C LEU A 110 15.50 0.55 -8.29
N HIS A 111 15.98 0.23 -7.08
CA HIS A 111 17.39 -0.02 -6.82
C HIS A 111 17.90 -1.21 -7.63
N HIS A 112 17.15 -2.31 -7.66
CA HIS A 112 17.51 -3.49 -8.44
C HIS A 112 17.54 -3.21 -9.94
N ALA A 113 16.57 -2.44 -10.47
CA ALA A 113 16.58 -2.00 -11.86
C ALA A 113 17.80 -1.13 -12.18
N ALA A 114 18.17 -0.21 -11.28
CA ALA A 114 19.35 0.64 -11.44
C ALA A 114 20.66 -0.16 -11.43
N LEU A 115 20.78 -1.20 -10.59
CA LEU A 115 21.94 -2.11 -10.59
C LEU A 115 22.08 -2.88 -11.90
N GLN A 116 20.97 -3.16 -12.58
CA GLN A 116 20.94 -3.79 -13.91
C GLN A 116 21.22 -2.81 -15.05
N GLY A 117 21.47 -1.52 -14.75
CA GLY A 117 21.68 -0.49 -15.75
C GLY A 117 20.42 -0.04 -16.48
N MET A 118 19.23 -0.38 -15.96
CA MET A 118 17.98 0.12 -16.51
C MET A 118 17.82 1.62 -16.17
N PRO A 119 17.43 2.47 -17.14
CA PRO A 119 17.11 3.86 -16.84
C PRO A 119 15.95 3.95 -15.85
N LEU A 120 16.06 4.88 -14.90
CA LEU A 120 15.08 5.15 -13.86
C LEU A 120 13.71 5.46 -14.47
N SER A 121 13.64 6.20 -15.58
CA SER A 121 12.35 6.48 -16.24
C SER A 121 11.62 5.22 -16.66
N ARG A 122 12.33 4.20 -17.17
CA ARG A 122 11.72 2.91 -17.53
C ARG A 122 11.34 2.09 -16.30
N ALA A 123 12.16 2.11 -15.26
CA ALA A 123 11.82 1.44 -14.01
C ALA A 123 10.53 2.03 -13.40
N MET A 124 10.38 3.36 -13.41
CA MET A 124 9.19 4.07 -12.96
C MET A 124 7.97 3.83 -13.85
N GLU A 125 8.16 3.67 -15.16
CA GLU A 125 7.08 3.38 -16.12
C GLU A 125 6.33 2.06 -15.79
N THR A 126 7.01 1.08 -15.17
CA THR A 126 6.36 -0.15 -14.70
C THR A 126 5.41 0.06 -13.50
N LYS A 127 5.48 1.22 -12.85
CA LYS A 127 4.74 1.57 -11.63
C LYS A 127 3.78 2.74 -11.86
N GLN A 128 2.98 2.69 -12.94
CA GLN A 128 2.05 3.78 -13.35
C GLN A 128 1.03 4.19 -12.28
N GLN A 129 0.72 3.32 -11.32
CA GLN A 129 -0.17 3.64 -10.19
C GLN A 129 0.47 4.62 -9.19
N ILE A 130 1.80 4.71 -9.17
CA ILE A 130 2.59 5.54 -8.25
C ILE A 130 3.21 6.72 -9.00
N PHE A 131 3.68 6.51 -10.23
CA PHE A 131 4.27 7.55 -11.05
C PHE A 131 3.39 7.87 -12.25
N SER A 132 2.86 9.09 -12.27
CA SER A 132 2.12 9.63 -13.41
C SER A 132 2.99 9.68 -14.67
N PRO A 133 2.43 9.52 -15.88
CA PRO A 133 3.16 9.69 -17.13
C PRO A 133 3.94 11.01 -17.23
N VAL A 134 3.42 12.08 -16.61
CA VAL A 134 4.10 13.39 -16.56
C VAL A 134 5.41 13.29 -15.78
N LEU A 135 5.40 12.65 -14.60
CA LEU A 135 6.61 12.46 -13.79
C LEU A 135 7.63 11.59 -14.50
N VAL A 136 7.18 10.51 -15.15
CA VAL A 136 8.06 9.63 -15.93
C VAL A 136 8.69 10.40 -17.09
N GLY A 137 7.92 11.25 -17.77
CA GLY A 137 8.41 12.12 -18.83
C GLY A 137 9.45 13.14 -18.36
N MET A 138 9.23 13.76 -17.19
CA MET A 138 10.22 14.65 -16.57
C MET A 138 11.51 13.89 -16.29
N VAL A 139 11.44 12.75 -15.59
CA VAL A 139 12.63 11.93 -15.27
C VAL A 139 13.36 11.52 -16.55
N ARG A 140 12.64 11.07 -17.59
CA ARG A 140 13.24 10.72 -18.89
C ARG A 140 14.01 11.88 -19.50
N ALA A 141 13.42 13.09 -19.51
CA ALA A 141 14.10 14.27 -20.00
C ALA A 141 15.36 14.61 -19.18
N GLY A 142 15.32 14.42 -17.86
CA GLY A 142 16.47 14.61 -16.97
C GLY A 142 17.58 13.57 -17.16
N GLU A 143 17.23 12.33 -17.51
CA GLU A 143 18.20 11.29 -17.88
C GLU A 143 18.87 11.60 -19.22
N GLU A 144 18.11 12.05 -20.21
CA GLU A 144 18.63 12.41 -21.54
C GLU A 144 19.50 13.67 -21.51
N SER A 145 19.17 14.65 -20.66
CA SER A 145 19.95 15.88 -20.48
C SER A 145 21.12 15.73 -19.50
N GLY A 146 21.17 14.65 -18.72
CA GLY A 146 22.15 14.44 -17.66
C GLY A 146 21.98 15.34 -16.44
N SER A 147 20.86 16.07 -16.34
CA SER A 147 20.55 17.01 -15.25
C SER A 147 19.45 16.46 -14.34
N LEU A 148 19.60 15.20 -13.94
CA LEU A 148 18.57 14.46 -13.23
C LEU A 148 18.31 15.00 -11.82
N ASP A 149 19.35 15.48 -11.15
CA ASP A 149 19.29 16.19 -9.88
C ASP A 149 18.31 17.38 -9.90
N VAL A 150 18.43 18.26 -10.91
CA VAL A 150 17.56 19.43 -11.09
C VAL A 150 16.12 19.00 -11.39
N VAL A 151 15.96 18.04 -12.30
CA VAL A 151 14.63 17.63 -12.76
C VAL A 151 13.85 16.86 -11.70
N LEU A 152 14.52 16.06 -10.87
CA LEU A 152 13.88 15.41 -9.72
C LEU A 152 13.42 16.44 -8.67
N GLY A 153 14.20 17.51 -8.45
CA GLY A 153 13.78 18.62 -7.61
C GLY A 153 12.52 19.30 -8.14
N ALA A 154 12.47 19.57 -9.44
CA ALA A 154 11.29 20.11 -10.10
C ALA A 154 10.08 19.15 -10.02
N ALA A 155 10.30 17.84 -10.15
CA ALA A 155 9.27 16.83 -10.00
C ALA A 155 8.69 16.80 -8.56
N ALA A 156 9.55 16.99 -7.55
CA ALA A 156 9.09 17.12 -6.17
C ALA A 156 8.24 18.37 -5.95
N SER A 157 8.67 19.52 -6.50
CA SER A 157 7.89 20.77 -6.44
C SER A 157 6.53 20.61 -7.12
N PHE A 158 6.49 19.96 -8.27
CA PHE A 158 5.25 19.65 -8.98
C PHE A 158 4.30 18.83 -8.11
N LEU A 159 4.79 17.75 -7.47
CA LEU A 159 3.97 16.92 -6.58
C LEU A 159 3.51 17.67 -5.34
N THR A 160 4.36 18.55 -4.80
CA THR A 160 4.03 19.36 -3.63
C THR A 160 2.87 20.30 -3.95
N GLU A 161 2.89 20.93 -5.13
CA GLU A 161 1.81 21.82 -5.55
C GLU A 161 0.52 21.05 -5.84
N GLU A 162 0.61 19.89 -6.51
CA GLU A 162 -0.56 19.03 -6.74
C GLU A 162 -1.21 18.60 -5.40
N HIS A 163 -0.38 18.22 -4.42
CA HIS A 163 -0.84 17.82 -3.10
C HIS A 163 -1.52 18.99 -2.36
N ARG A 164 -0.89 20.17 -2.33
CA ARG A 164 -1.46 21.38 -1.73
C ARG A 164 -2.80 21.78 -2.34
N MET A 165 -2.92 21.72 -3.66
CA MET A 165 -4.19 22.02 -4.34
C MET A 165 -5.28 21.04 -3.90
N ARG A 166 -4.98 19.74 -3.83
CA ARG A 166 -5.94 18.73 -3.37
C ARG A 166 -6.36 18.96 -1.93
N GLU A 167 -5.42 19.21 -1.03
CA GLU A 167 -5.72 19.52 0.38
C GLU A 167 -6.60 20.76 0.52
N ALA A 168 -6.30 21.82 -0.24
CA ALA A 168 -7.11 23.03 -0.26
C ALA A 168 -8.55 22.75 -0.74
N LEU A 169 -8.72 21.93 -1.77
CA LEU A 169 -10.04 21.48 -2.24
C LEU A 169 -10.80 20.73 -1.14
N TRP A 170 -10.16 19.75 -0.48
CA TRP A 170 -10.78 18.99 0.59
C TRP A 170 -11.17 19.87 1.78
N SER A 171 -10.29 20.79 2.18
CA SER A 171 -10.55 21.75 3.24
C SER A 171 -11.77 22.64 2.92
N ALA A 172 -11.85 23.16 1.69
CA ALA A 172 -12.96 24.00 1.24
C ALA A 172 -14.29 23.24 1.16
N LEU A 173 -14.27 21.96 0.82
CA LEU A 173 -15.48 21.12 0.66
C LEU A 173 -15.99 20.52 1.98
N LEU A 174 -15.13 20.39 2.99
CA LEU A 174 -15.49 19.74 4.24
C LEU A 174 -16.64 20.46 4.96
N TYR A 175 -16.59 21.79 5.02
CA TYR A 175 -17.64 22.59 5.67
C TYR A 175 -19.01 22.49 4.96
N PRO A 176 -19.11 22.73 3.64
CA PRO A 176 -20.35 22.53 2.90
C PRO A 176 -20.92 21.11 3.03
N LEU A 177 -20.06 20.09 2.98
CA LEU A 177 -20.50 18.70 3.08
C LEU A 177 -21.05 18.38 4.48
N PHE A 178 -20.38 18.85 5.54
CA PHE A 178 -20.85 18.68 6.92
C PHE A 178 -22.24 19.31 7.11
N LEU A 179 -22.42 20.55 6.63
CA LEU A 179 -23.71 21.24 6.72
C LEU A 179 -24.80 20.49 5.94
N LEU A 180 -24.50 20.05 4.72
CA LEU A 180 -25.43 19.30 3.89
C LEU A 180 -25.88 18.00 4.57
N VAL A 181 -24.95 17.25 5.17
CA VAL A 181 -25.27 16.04 5.93
C VAL A 181 -26.15 16.37 7.14
N ALA A 182 -25.86 17.45 7.87
CA ALA A 182 -26.67 17.87 9.01
C ALA A 182 -28.11 18.23 8.61
N VAL A 183 -28.29 18.94 7.49
CA VAL A 183 -29.61 19.30 6.95
C VAL A 183 -30.39 18.06 6.53
N VAL A 184 -29.77 17.15 5.77
CA VAL A 184 -30.41 15.90 5.33
C VAL A 184 -30.82 15.06 6.54
N LEU A 185 -29.94 14.94 7.55
CA LEU A 185 -30.22 14.20 8.77
C LEU A 185 -31.38 14.84 9.56
N SER A 186 -31.41 16.17 9.65
CA SER A 186 -32.49 16.91 10.32
C SER A 186 -33.84 16.67 9.64
N ILE A 187 -33.92 16.78 8.31
CA ILE A 187 -35.15 16.53 7.56
C ILE A 187 -35.59 15.07 7.72
N ALA A 188 -34.66 14.11 7.65
CA ALA A 188 -34.96 12.70 7.86
C ALA A 188 -35.52 12.45 9.28
N LEU A 189 -34.92 13.04 10.31
CA LEU A 189 -35.40 12.94 11.69
C LEU A 189 -36.81 13.53 11.83
N MET A 190 -37.04 14.72 11.26
CA MET A 190 -38.36 15.37 11.27
C MET A 190 -39.42 14.51 10.59
N THR A 191 -39.10 13.91 9.44
CA THR A 191 -40.04 13.11 8.67
C THR A 191 -40.33 11.75 9.32
N VAL A 192 -39.31 11.10 9.87
CA VAL A 192 -39.45 9.74 10.46
C VAL A 192 -40.07 9.78 11.85
N PHE A 193 -39.74 10.77 12.68
CA PHE A 193 -40.20 10.80 14.08
C PHE A 193 -41.31 11.82 14.34
N ILE A 194 -41.18 13.03 13.79
CA ILE A 194 -42.09 14.12 14.18
C ILE A 194 -43.39 14.08 13.37
N LEU A 195 -43.31 13.84 12.06
CA LEU A 195 -44.49 13.72 11.21
C LEU A 195 -45.52 12.66 11.69
N PRO A 196 -45.15 11.42 12.06
CA PRO A 196 -46.13 10.45 12.55
C PRO A 196 -46.76 10.84 13.89
N ILE A 197 -46.02 11.52 14.78
CA ILE A 197 -46.56 12.03 16.06
C ILE A 197 -47.65 13.06 15.77
N PHE A 198 -47.39 14.03 14.88
CA PHE A 198 -48.40 15.00 14.47
C PHE A 198 -49.62 14.35 13.82
N ALA A 199 -49.41 13.35 12.96
CA ALA A 199 -50.49 12.62 12.32
C ALA A 199 -51.38 11.89 13.35
N ALA A 200 -50.78 11.27 14.37
CA ALA A 200 -51.50 10.62 15.46
C ALA A 200 -52.33 11.62 16.28
N LEU A 201 -51.73 12.76 16.66
CA LEU A 201 -52.45 13.81 17.41
C LEU A 201 -53.65 14.37 16.65
N LEU A 202 -53.52 14.54 15.33
CA LEU A 202 -54.60 15.06 14.50
C LEU A 202 -55.75 14.05 14.31
N ALA A 203 -55.44 12.75 14.35
CA ALA A 203 -56.43 11.69 14.30
C ALA A 203 -57.28 11.64 15.58
N ASP A 204 -56.65 11.80 16.75
CA ASP A 204 -57.34 11.81 18.05
C ASP A 204 -58.28 13.01 18.22
N LEU A 205 -57.99 14.16 17.57
CA LEU A 205 -58.82 15.37 17.64
C LEU A 205 -60.10 15.33 16.81
N HIS A 206 -60.20 14.40 15.85
CA HIS A 206 -61.38 14.23 15.00
C HIS A 206 -62.24 13.01 15.40
N ALA A 207 -61.90 12.34 16.51
CA ALA A 207 -62.70 11.28 17.14
C ALA A 207 -63.53 11.84 18.30
#